data_AF-A0A7W0NXZ2-F1
#
_entry.id   AF-A0A7W0NXZ2-F1
#
_cell.length_a   1.000
_cell.length_b   1.000
_cell.length_c   1.000
_cell.angle_alpha   90.00
_cell.angle_beta   90.00
_cell.angle_gamma   90.00
#
_symmetry.space_group_name_H-M   'P 1'
#
loop_
_entity.id
_entity.type
_entity.pdbx_description
1 polymer ?
#
loop_
_entity_poly.entity_id
_entity_poly.type
_entity_poly.pdbx_seq_one_letter_code
_entity_poly.pdbx_strand_id
1 'polypeptide(L)' 'MIDLLLPETDAGVAVQVAAALILGSGAVFVTWRRKEWRLVAIGATLLVLGFFGLRALH' A
#
# COMPACT_ATOMS: atom_id res chain seq x y z
N MET A 1 19.76 11.79 0.30
CA MET A 1 18.30 11.99 0.10
C MET A 1 17.64 10.89 -0.74
N ILE A 2 18.39 10.04 -1.46
CA ILE A 2 17.86 8.87 -2.17
C ILE A 2 17.68 7.64 -1.24
N ASP A 3 18.30 7.64 -0.05
CA ASP A 3 18.20 6.53 0.93
C ASP A 3 16.81 6.31 1.51
N LEU A 4 15.91 7.29 1.45
CA LEU A 4 14.53 7.14 1.95
C LEU A 4 13.70 6.18 1.08
N LEU A 5 14.12 5.96 -0.17
CA LEU A 5 13.50 5.02 -1.11
C LEU A 5 14.24 3.68 -1.17
N LEU A 6 15.41 3.57 -0.53
CA LEU A 6 16.13 2.31 -0.41
C LEU A 6 15.50 1.47 0.72
N PRO A 7 14.88 0.33 0.39
CA PRO A 7 14.14 -0.49 1.35
C PRO A 7 15.03 -1.25 2.36
N GLU A 8 16.33 -0.94 2.41
CA GLU A 8 17.29 -1.49 3.37
C GLU A 8 17.19 -0.83 4.76
N THR A 9 16.39 0.24 4.88
CA THR A 9 16.12 0.89 6.17
C THR A 9 14.67 0.70 6.59
N ASP A 10 14.42 0.45 7.87
CA ASP A 10 13.07 0.34 8.45
C ASP A 10 12.20 1.58 8.13
N ALA A 11 12.84 2.75 8.01
CA ALA A 11 12.21 3.99 7.61
C ALA A 11 11.67 3.96 6.16
N GLY A 12 12.41 3.35 5.22
CA GLY A 12 11.97 3.21 3.83
C GLY A 12 10.74 2.31 3.70
N VAL A 13 10.70 1.21 4.45
CA VAL A 13 9.52 0.32 4.51
C VAL A 13 8.32 1.06 5.11
N ALA A 14 8.50 1.81 6.21
CA ALA A 14 7.44 2.60 6.82
C ALA A 14 6.84 3.63 5.85
N VAL A 15 7.68 4.33 5.08
CA VAL A 15 7.22 5.29 4.05
C VAL A 15 6.46 4.58 2.93
N GLN A 16 6.92 3.41 2.48
CA GLN A 16 6.24 2.62 1.44
C GLN A 16 4.87 2.11 1.92
N VAL A 17 4.76 1.66 3.17
CA VAL A 17 3.49 1.26 3.78
C VAL A 17 2.55 2.45 3.93
N ALA A 18 3.04 3.60 4.41
CA ALA A 18 2.25 4.82 4.51
C ALA A 18 1.71 5.27 3.13
N ALA A 19 2.56 5.25 2.10
CA ALA A 19 2.15 5.56 0.73
C ALA A 19 1.09 4.57 0.21
N ALA A 20 1.26 3.27 0.47
CA ALA A 20 0.28 2.25 0.08
C ALA A 20 -1.07 2.46 0.77
N LEU A 21 -1.09 2.86 2.05
CA LEU A 21 -2.33 3.17 2.78
C LEU A 21 -3.03 4.41 2.22
N ILE A 22 -2.28 5.47 1.89
CA ILE A 22 -2.83 6.69 1.30
C ILE A 22 -3.44 6.39 -0.07
N LEU A 23 -2.70 5.70 -0.94
CA LEU A 23 -3.15 5.35 -2.28
C LEU A 23 -4.33 4.38 -2.26
N GLY A 24 -4.30 3.36 -1.38
CA GLY A 24 -5.38 2.40 -1.22
C GLY A 24 -6.66 3.06 -0.72
N SER A 25 -6.56 3.92 0.31
CA SER A 25 -7.70 4.69 0.82
C SER A 25 -8.27 5.64 -0.24
N GLY A 26 -7.40 6.31 -1.00
CA GLY A 26 -7.80 7.16 -2.13
C GLY A 26 -8.53 6.38 -3.23
N ALA A 27 -8.01 5.21 -3.61
CA ALA A 27 -8.64 4.35 -4.60
C ALA A 27 -10.02 3.86 -4.15
N VAL A 28 -10.17 3.47 -2.88
CA VAL A 28 -11.47 3.07 -2.30
C VAL A 28 -12.45 4.25 -2.26
N PHE A 29 -11.98 5.44 -1.91
CA PHE A 29 -12.80 6.64 -1.89
C PHE A 29 -13.33 6.99 -3.29
N VAL A 30 -12.45 7.01 -4.29
CA VAL A 30 -12.81 7.30 -5.69
C VAL A 30 -13.78 6.24 -6.24
N THR A 31 -13.59 4.97 -5.88
CA THR A 31 -14.44 3.86 -6.34
C THR A 31 -15.67 3.62 -5.48
N TRP A 32 -15.92 4.43 -4.44
CA TRP A 32 -16.98 4.18 -3.45
C TRP A 32 -18.39 4.05 -4.06
N ARG A 33 -18.66 4.80 -5.13
CA ARG A 33 -19.94 4.78 -5.86
C ARG A 33 -20.08 3.57 -6.80
N ARG A 34 -18.98 2.89 -7.15
CA ARG A 34 -18.95 1.75 -8.09
C ARG A 34 -18.57 0.48 -7.35
N LYS A 35 -19.58 -0.28 -6.91
CA LYS A 35 -19.42 -1.46 -6.04
C LYS A 35 -18.40 -2.48 -6.56
N GLU A 36 -18.38 -2.75 -7.86
CA GLU A 36 -17.46 -3.68 -8.51
C GLU A 36 -16.00 -3.22 -8.37
N TRP A 37 -15.74 -1.96 -8.70
CA TRP A 37 -14.41 -1.34 -8.63
C TRP A 37 -13.92 -1.18 -7.19
N ARG A 38 -14.83 -0.98 -6.23
CA ARG A 38 -14.49 -0.91 -4.81
C ARG A 38 -13.86 -2.20 -4.30
N LEU A 39 -14.40 -3.35 -4.68
CA LEU A 39 -13.85 -4.65 -4.27
C LEU A 39 -12.46 -4.88 -4.86
N VAL A 40 -12.25 -4.47 -6.11
CA VAL A 40 -10.93 -4.51 -6.77
C VAL A 40 -9.94 -3.60 -6.04
N ALA A 41 -10.33 -2.37 -5.69
CA ALA A 41 -9.47 -1.44 -4.97
C ALA A 41 -9.07 -1.97 -3.58
N ILE A 42 -10.03 -2.55 -2.84
CA ILE A 42 -9.77 -3.18 -1.54
C ILE A 42 -8.84 -4.39 -1.70
N GLY A 43 -9.14 -5.30 -2.63
CA GLY A 43 -8.33 -6.49 -2.88
C GLY A 43 -6.89 -6.15 -3.28
N ALA A 44 -6.70 -5.20 -4.20
CA ALA A 44 -5.38 -4.72 -4.59
C ALA A 44 -4.61 -4.12 -3.41
N THR A 45 -5.28 -3.32 -2.56
CA THR A 45 -4.66 -2.73 -1.36
C THR A 45 -4.20 -3.82 -0.38
N LEU A 46 -5.04 -4.83 -0.15
CA LEU A 46 -4.70 -5.96 0.72
C LEU A 46 -3.52 -6.78 0.18
N LEU A 47 -3.44 -7.01 -1.13
CA LEU A 47 -2.31 -7.70 -1.74
C LEU A 47 -1.00 -6.92 -1.58
N VAL A 48 -1.03 -5.60 -1.77
CA VAL A 48 0.14 -4.74 -1.59
C VAL A 48 0.60 -4.73 -0.13
N LEU A 49 -0.32 -4.58 0.82
CA LEU A 49 0.01 -4.65 2.25
C LEU A 49 0.50 -6.03 2.66
N GLY A 50 -0.09 -7.10 2.13
CA GLY A 50 0.37 -8.48 2.35
C GLY A 50 1.79 -8.70 1.82
N PHE A 51 2.12 -8.16 0.65
CA PHE A 51 3.48 -8.20 0.11
C PHE A 51 4.49 -7.49 1.02
N PHE A 52 4.15 -6.31 1.55
CA PHE A 52 4.99 -5.63 2.54
C PHE A 52 5.13 -6.42 3.84
N GLY A 53 4.06 -7.07 4.32
CA GLY A 53 4.09 -7.93 5.51
C GLY A 53 4.98 -9.16 5.33
N LEU A 54 4.91 -9.82 4.17
CA LEU A 54 5.79 -10.95 3.83
C LEU A 54 7.25 -10.53 3.67
N ARG A 55 7.49 -9.32 3.17
CA ARG A 55 8.83 -8.76 3.05
C ARG A 55 9.42 -8.39 4.39
N ALA A 56 8.64 -7.81 5.31
CA ALA A 56 9.11 -7.44 6.65
C ALA A 56 9.43 -8.66 7.55
N LEU A 57 8.93 -9.86 7.18
CA LEU A 57 9.24 -11.11 7.88
C LEU A 57 10.60 -11.71 7.48
N HIS A 58 11.16 -11.30 6.34
CA HIS A 58 12.46 -11.75 5.81
C HIS A 58 13.53 -10.68 6.00
#